data_AF-A0A7Y2C6N2-F1
#
_entry.id   AF-A0A7Y2C6N2-F1
#
_cell.length_a   1.000
_cell.length_b   1.000
_cell.length_c   1.000
_cell.angle_alpha   90.00
_cell.angle_beta   90.00
_cell.angle_gamma   90.00
#
_symmetry.space_group_name_H-M   'P 1'
#
loop_
_entity.id
_entity.type
_entity.pdbx_description
1 polymer ?
#
loop_
_entity_poly.entity_id
_entity_poly.type
_entity_poly.pdbx_seq_one_letter_code
_entity_poly.pdbx_strand_id
1 'polypeptide(L)' 'MKDFMLIFKGPDYSQRGLSPEQIQVQMGKWFGWIEKLQAENRYVGGEALIPGGRTVTGVGTVTDGPFAETKELIGG' A
#
# COMPACT_ATOMS: atom_id res chain seq x y z
N MET A 1 -0.27 -19.22 15.93
CA MET A 1 0.49 -17.99 15.60
C MET A 1 -0.48 -16.83 15.53
N LYS A 2 0.00 -15.59 15.66
CA LYS A 2 -0.82 -14.39 15.50
C LYS A 2 -0.47 -13.76 14.15
N ASP A 3 -1.49 -13.35 13.42
CA ASP A 3 -1.33 -12.63 12.17
C ASP A 3 -1.37 -11.12 12.45
N PHE A 4 -0.62 -10.36 11.67
CA PHE A 4 -0.52 -8.91 11.80
C PHE A 4 -0.71 -8.27 10.43
N MET A 5 -1.45 -7.15 10.40
CA MET A 5 -1.59 -6.32 9.22
C MET A 5 -0.60 -5.16 9.31
N LEU A 6 0.22 -5.01 8.28
CA LEU A 6 1.11 -3.86 8.13
C LEU A 6 0.40 -2.84 7.23
N ILE A 7 0.34 -1.59 7.67
CA ILE A 7 -0.25 -0.49 6.89
C ILE A 7 0.88 0.47 6.55
N PHE A 8 1.14 0.64 5.26
CA PHE A 8 2.13 1.54 4.69
C PHE A 8 1.47 2.86 4.32
N LYS A 9 1.92 3.92 4.98
CA LYS A 9 1.42 5.28 4.80
C LYS A 9 2.47 6.14 4.12
N GLY A 10 2.02 7.03 3.24
CA GLY A 10 2.91 8.02 2.63
C GLY A 10 2.41 8.50 1.27
N PRO A 11 3.12 9.45 0.66
CA PRO A 11 2.81 9.91 -0.69
C PRO A 11 3.08 8.80 -1.71
N ASP A 12 2.33 8.82 -2.80
CA ASP A 12 2.53 7.97 -3.96
C ASP A 12 3.99 8.06 -4.46
N TYR A 13 4.54 6.96 -4.99
CA TYR A 13 5.93 6.93 -5.48
C TYR A 13 6.20 8.01 -6.54
N SER A 14 5.24 8.31 -7.41
CA SER A 14 5.33 9.39 -8.40
C SER A 14 5.44 10.79 -7.78
N GLN A 15 4.92 10.96 -6.56
CA GLN A 15 4.94 12.23 -5.82
C GLN A 15 6.20 12.41 -4.98
N ARG A 16 7.08 11.39 -4.91
CA ARG A 16 8.32 11.45 -4.12
C ARG A 16 9.50 12.10 -4.85
N GLY A 17 9.30 12.53 -6.10
CA GLY A 17 10.37 13.14 -6.90
C GLY A 17 11.52 12.20 -7.23
N LEU A 18 11.27 10.89 -7.21
CA LEU A 18 12.27 9.85 -7.51
C LEU A 18 12.36 9.64 -9.03
N SER A 19 13.56 9.36 -9.51
CA SER A 19 13.73 8.90 -10.90
C SER A 19 13.16 7.47 -11.08
N PRO A 20 12.81 7.06 -12.31
CA PRO A 20 12.35 5.70 -12.59
C PRO A 20 13.32 4.62 -12.08
N GLU A 21 14.63 4.84 -12.20
CA GLU A 21 15.68 3.92 -11.73
C GLU A 21 15.66 3.81 -10.20
N GLN A 22 15.47 4.94 -9.51
CA GLN A 22 15.36 4.94 -8.05
C GLN A 22 14.11 4.21 -7.58
N ILE A 23 12.98 4.36 -8.28
CA ILE A 23 11.75 3.60 -7.99
C ILE A 23 12.02 2.11 -8.16
N GLN A 24 12.68 1.70 -9.25
CA GLN A 24 13.01 0.30 -9.50
C GLN A 24 13.90 -0.30 -8.41
N VAL A 25 14.91 0.45 -7.93
CA VAL A 25 15.77 0.02 -6.82
C VAL A 25 14.98 -0.16 -5.53
N GLN A 26 14.04 0.73 -5.22
CA GLN A 26 13.20 0.60 -4.03
C GLN A 26 12.24 -0.61 -4.13
N MET A 27 11.66 -0.83 -5.31
CA MET A 27 10.84 -2.03 -5.58
C MET A 27 11.65 -3.33 -5.43
N GLY A 28 12.91 -3.35 -5.90
CA GLY A 28 13.78 -4.50 -5.69
C GLY A 28 14.00 -4.83 -4.21
N LYS A 29 14.20 -3.82 -3.36
CA LYS A 29 14.31 -4.02 -1.91
C LYS A 29 13.02 -4.55 -1.30
N TRP A 30 11.88 -4.07 -1.77
CA TRP A 30 10.57 -4.54 -1.34
C TRP A 30 10.37 -6.02 -1.67
N PHE A 31 10.61 -6.44 -2.91
CA PHE A 31 10.49 -7.84 -3.30
C PHE A 31 11.41 -8.76 -2.51
N GLY A 32 12.68 -8.37 -2.33
CA GLY A 32 13.61 -9.16 -1.51
C GLY A 32 13.19 -9.30 -0.05
N TRP A 33 12.51 -8.30 0.51
CA TRP A 33 11.94 -8.39 1.86
C TRP A 33 10.74 -9.35 1.91
N ILE A 34 9.85 -9.33 0.92
CA ILE A 34 8.72 -10.27 0.81
C ILE A 34 9.21 -11.71 0.62
N GLU A 35 10.20 -11.94 -0.26
CA GLU A 35 10.80 -13.26 -0.49
C GLU A 35 11.37 -13.83 0.81
N LYS A 36 12.04 -13.00 1.62
CA LYS A 36 12.53 -13.42 2.94
C LYS A 36 11.40 -13.84 3.87
N LEU A 37 10.30 -13.08 3.92
CA LEU A 37 9.14 -13.42 4.76
C LEU A 37 8.44 -14.70 4.29
N GLN A 38 8.39 -14.93 2.98
CA GLN A 38 7.86 -16.16 2.39
C GLN A 38 8.75 -17.36 2.76
N ALA A 39 10.08 -17.23 2.63
CA ALA A 39 11.03 -18.27 3.02
C ALA A 39 10.95 -18.63 4.51
N GLU A 40 10.60 -17.66 5.37
CA GLU A 40 10.38 -17.86 6.79
C GLU A 40 8.95 -18.37 7.13
N ASN A 41 8.09 -18.60 6.14
CA ASN A 41 6.67 -18.97 6.28
C ASN A 41 5.88 -17.98 7.17
N ARG A 42 6.23 -16.69 7.08
CA ARG A 42 5.62 -15.57 7.84
C ARG A 42 4.76 -14.65 6.97
N TYR A 43 4.85 -14.79 5.65
CA TYR A 43 4.07 -13.99 4.71
C TYR A 43 2.67 -14.59 4.52
N VAL A 44 1.64 -13.83 4.91
CA VAL A 44 0.23 -14.23 4.73
C VAL A 44 -0.32 -13.67 3.41
N GLY A 45 -0.04 -12.40 3.10
CA GLY A 45 -0.49 -11.71 1.89
C GLY A 45 -0.22 -10.20 1.94
N GLY A 46 -0.36 -9.54 0.80
CA GLY A 46 -0.12 -8.10 0.65
C GLY A 46 -0.16 -7.65 -0.81
N GLU A 47 -0.83 -6.52 -1.06
CA GLU A 47 -0.94 -5.89 -2.38
C GLU A 47 -0.85 -4.37 -2.21
N ALA A 48 -0.15 -3.72 -3.13
CA ALA A 48 -0.13 -2.26 -3.17
C ALA A 48 -1.51 -1.74 -3.62
N LEU A 49 -2.03 -0.73 -2.93
CA LEU A 49 -3.27 -0.07 -3.32
C LEU A 49 -3.03 0.83 -4.52
N ILE A 50 -3.95 0.79 -5.48
CA ILE A 50 -3.97 1.70 -6.62
C ILE A 50 -4.54 3.06 -6.22
N PRO A 51 -4.13 4.16 -6.89
CA PRO A 51 -4.73 5.47 -6.66
C PRO A 51 -6.24 5.46 -6.96
N GLY A 52 -6.98 6.23 -6.15
CA GLY A 52 -8.43 6.32 -6.25
C GLY A 52 -9.17 5.34 -5.33
N GLY A 53 -10.49 5.46 -5.30
CA GLY A 53 -11.34 4.65 -4.43
C GLY A 53 -12.73 5.23 -4.32
N ARG A 54 -13.66 4.45 -3.78
CA ARG A 54 -15.02 4.88 -3.49
C ARG A 54 -15.36 4.53 -2.06
N THR A 55 -16.02 5.44 -1.38
CA THR A 55 -16.53 5.20 -0.03
C THR A 55 -18.01 4.85 -0.14
N VAL A 56 -18.41 3.71 0.45
CA VAL A 56 -19.80 3.28 0.53
C VAL A 56 -20.28 3.40 1.97
N THR A 57 -21.38 4.10 2.19
CA THR A 57 -21.98 4.31 3.52
C THR A 57 -23.46 3.90 3.52
N GLY A 58 -23.93 3.38 4.67
CA GLY A 58 -25.31 2.96 4.84
C GLY A 58 -25.79 1.94 3.80
N VAL A 59 -27.02 2.11 3.31
CA VAL A 59 -27.65 1.23 2.30
C VAL A 59 -27.37 1.73 0.88
N GLY A 60 -26.10 2.02 0.56
CA GLY A 60 -25.65 2.23 -0.82
C GLY A 60 -25.37 3.67 -1.24
N THR A 61 -25.16 4.60 -0.30
CA THR A 61 -24.63 5.93 -0.66
C THR A 61 -23.15 5.78 -1.04
N VAL A 62 -22.82 6.13 -2.28
CA VAL A 62 -21.46 6.04 -2.82
C VAL A 62 -20.89 7.45 -3.00
N THR A 63 -19.71 7.70 -2.44
CA THR A 63 -18.96 8.94 -2.61
C THR A 63 -17.61 8.64 -3.26
N ASP A 64 -17.20 9.48 -4.20
CA ASP A 64 -15.89 9.37 -4.82
C ASP A 64 -14.80 9.84 -3.85
N GLY A 65 -13.66 9.16 -3.84
CA GLY A 65 -12.52 9.48 -2.99
C GLY A 65 -12.43 8.66 -1.69
N PRO A 66 -11.36 8.89 -0.92
CA PRO A 66 -11.08 8.16 0.32
C PRO A 66 -12.11 8.45 1.40
N PHE A 67 -12.17 7.58 2.43
CA PHE A 67 -13.09 7.73 3.55
C PHE A 67 -12.95 9.07 4.30
N ALA A 68 -11.73 9.61 4.36
CA ALA A 68 -11.45 10.90 4.97
C ALA A 68 -10.28 11.60 4.27
N GLU A 69 -10.28 12.94 4.26
CA GLU A 69 -9.11 13.72 3.88
C GLU A 69 -8.05 13.61 4.98
N THR A 70 -6.91 12.99 4.67
CA THR A 70 -5.80 12.81 5.60
C THR A 70 -4.52 13.36 5.00
N LYS A 71 -3.59 13.80 5.87
CA LYS A 71 -2.26 14.29 5.43
C LYS A 71 -1.43 13.20 4.73
N GLU A 72 -1.73 11.93 5.02
CA GLU A 72 -1.04 10.77 4.46
C GLU A 72 -2.05 9.80 3.88
N LEU A 73 -1.73 9.23 2.72
CA LEU A 73 -2.51 8.19 2.06
C LEU A 73 -2.09 6.81 2.58
N ILE A 74 -3.03 5.86 2.61
CA ILE A 74 -2.73 4.44 2.82
C ILE A 74 -2.45 3.85 1.43
N GLY A 75 -1.26 3.29 1.25
CA GLY A 75 -0.79 2.78 -0.04
C GLY A 75 -0.70 1.25 -0.13
N GLY A 76 -0.96 0.53 0.96
CA GLY A 76 -0.82 -0.92 1.07
C GLY A 76 -0.50 -1.35 2.48
#